data_AF-A0A7C6F225-F1
#
_entry.id   AF-A0A7C6F225-F1
#
_cell.length_a   1.000
_cell.length_b   1.000
_cell.length_c   1.000
_cell.angle_alpha   90.00
_cell.angle_beta   90.00
_cell.angle_gamma   90.00
#
_symmetry.space_group_name_H-M   'P 1'
#
loop_
_entity.id
_entity.type
_entity.pdbx_description
1 polymer ?
#
loop_
_entity_poly.entity_id
_entity_poly.type
_entity_poly.pdbx_seq_one_letter_code
_entity_poly.pdbx_strand_id
1 'polypeptide(L)'
;MSRFALIGGTFRVTLPSNITLGLFAGVLIYDLITVQSVSSEESQTTLLRPPRPSELIASLTPEEFVSLRDSVAYQISMGRSLEISCQQIAQSQALDSLAAKAAVEDLVAAMYDALTAVPEAPPQRPRAIALIGDHHHPGYIRPPLERACQKLGLSVTFIYDVRLLNAQLLEQYDLLIVLRDGMLWPSPQPNDPFGKERVFWLTQKQEEAIASFVRNGGGYLALHNATA
;
A
#
# COMPACT_ATOMS: atom_id res chain seq x y z
N MET A 1 -50.96 -14.98 -29.33
CA MET A 1 -51.83 -14.52 -30.43
C MET A 1 -52.59 -13.28 -29.95
N SER A 2 -52.77 -12.29 -30.84
CA SER A 2 -53.50 -11.00 -30.68
C SER A 2 -52.76 -9.93 -29.86
N ARG A 3 -52.05 -8.94 -30.41
CA ARG A 3 -52.36 -7.84 -31.38
C ARG A 3 -53.52 -6.93 -30.96
N PHE A 4 -53.18 -5.69 -30.58
CA PHE A 4 -53.96 -4.47 -30.87
C PHE A 4 -53.01 -3.30 -31.14
N ALA A 5 -53.44 -2.40 -32.03
CA ALA A 5 -52.64 -1.47 -32.81
C ALA A 5 -52.98 0.00 -32.52
N LEU A 6 -51.99 0.86 -32.78
CA LEU A 6 -51.99 2.20 -33.41
C LEU A 6 -53.01 3.28 -32.98
N ILE A 7 -52.48 4.46 -32.65
CA ILE A 7 -52.78 5.85 -33.12
C ILE A 7 -51.58 6.68 -32.60
N GLY A 8 -50.87 7.58 -33.28
CA GLY A 8 -51.12 8.41 -34.47
C GLY A 8 -50.85 9.88 -34.07
N GLY A 9 -49.86 10.57 -34.67
CA GLY A 9 -49.70 12.02 -34.49
C GLY A 9 -48.29 12.58 -34.67
N THR A 10 -47.85 12.77 -35.92
CA THR A 10 -46.70 13.59 -36.31
C THR A 10 -47.16 15.01 -36.66
N PHE A 11 -46.56 16.05 -36.06
CA PHE A 11 -46.70 17.42 -36.54
C PHE A 11 -45.36 17.92 -37.08
N ARG A 12 -45.30 18.15 -38.39
CA ARG A 12 -44.27 18.94 -39.08
C ARG A 12 -44.82 20.35 -39.28
N VAL A 13 -43.99 21.36 -39.04
CA VAL A 13 -44.23 22.72 -39.57
C VAL A 13 -42.99 23.15 -40.34
N THR A 14 -43.23 23.48 -41.61
CA THR A 14 -42.29 24.00 -42.61
C THR A 14 -42.43 25.52 -42.74
N LEU A 15 -41.29 26.23 -42.71
CA LEU A 15 -40.81 27.36 -43.55
C LEU A 15 -41.78 28.50 -43.99
N PRO A 16 -41.31 29.76 -44.06
CA PRO A 16 -40.58 30.17 -45.27
C PRO A 16 -39.40 31.13 -45.07
N SER A 17 -38.54 31.08 -46.09
CA SER A 17 -37.42 31.95 -46.43
C SER A 17 -37.87 33.14 -47.29
N ASN A 18 -37.08 34.23 -47.26
CA ASN A 18 -36.64 35.09 -48.37
C ASN A 18 -36.62 36.58 -48.00
N ILE A 19 -35.58 37.25 -48.51
CA ILE A 19 -35.40 38.68 -48.88
C ILE A 19 -34.09 39.22 -48.27
N THR A 20 -33.15 39.88 -48.93
CA THR A 20 -32.70 40.10 -50.33
C THR A 20 -31.35 40.84 -50.19
N LEU A 21 -30.45 40.60 -51.13
CA LEU A 21 -29.25 41.36 -51.52
C LEU A 21 -29.09 42.82 -51.01
N GLY A 22 -27.85 43.16 -50.63
CA GLY A 22 -27.36 44.54 -50.53
C GLY A 22 -25.83 44.60 -50.66
N LEU A 23 -25.36 44.70 -51.91
CA LEU A 23 -23.97 44.97 -52.31
C LEU A 23 -23.64 46.44 -52.02
N PHE A 24 -22.58 46.76 -51.27
CA PHE A 24 -21.90 48.05 -51.40
C PHE A 24 -20.39 47.88 -51.18
N ALA A 25 -19.65 48.37 -52.17
CA ALA A 25 -18.21 48.38 -52.24
C ALA A 25 -17.63 49.67 -51.60
N GLY A 26 -16.40 49.53 -51.09
CA GLY A 26 -15.42 50.62 -50.95
C GLY A 26 -15.42 51.33 -49.60
N VAL A 27 -14.32 51.21 -48.86
CA VAL A 27 -13.25 52.22 -48.79
C VAL A 27 -12.06 51.61 -48.04
N LEU A 28 -10.89 51.66 -48.68
CA LEU A 28 -9.57 51.42 -48.13
C LEU A 28 -9.21 52.49 -47.10
N ILE A 29 -8.90 52.12 -45.86
CA ILE A 29 -8.00 52.88 -44.98
C ILE A 29 -7.12 51.88 -44.22
N TYR A 30 -5.82 52.01 -44.48
CA TYR A 30 -4.71 51.44 -43.73
C TYR A 30 -4.85 51.78 -42.24
N ASP A 31 -4.73 50.80 -41.34
CA ASP A 31 -4.05 51.07 -40.07
C ASP A 31 -3.32 49.84 -39.55
N LEU A 32 -2.01 50.06 -39.44
CA LEU A 32 -1.00 49.18 -38.90
C LEU A 32 -1.09 49.27 -37.37
N ILE A 33 -1.83 48.36 -36.75
CA ILE A 33 -1.86 48.26 -35.28
C ILE A 33 -1.21 46.96 -34.85
N THR A 34 0.06 47.13 -34.48
CA THR A 34 0.84 46.43 -33.47
C THR A 34 0.11 45.29 -32.77
N VAL A 35 0.50 44.05 -33.09
CA VAL A 35 0.23 42.87 -32.26
C VAL A 35 0.91 43.12 -30.92
N GLN A 36 0.16 43.62 -29.94
CA GLN A 36 0.55 43.54 -28.54
C GLN A 36 0.53 42.07 -28.16
N SER A 37 1.72 41.50 -28.00
CA SER A 37 1.93 40.28 -27.25
C SER A 37 1.43 40.53 -25.82
N VAL A 38 0.16 40.22 -25.57
CA VAL A 38 -0.35 40.04 -24.22
C VAL A 38 0.34 38.78 -23.71
N SER A 39 1.43 39.01 -22.96
CA SER A 39 2.02 38.03 -22.06
C SER A 39 0.92 37.62 -21.08
N SER A 40 0.19 36.58 -21.44
CA SER A 40 -0.60 35.83 -20.49
C SER A 40 0.39 35.28 -19.49
N GLU A 41 0.34 35.78 -18.27
CA GLU A 41 0.96 35.14 -17.12
C GLU A 41 0.35 33.74 -17.02
N GLU A 42 1.01 32.76 -17.66
CA GLU A 42 0.92 31.37 -17.27
C GLU A 42 1.39 31.31 -15.82
N SER A 43 0.43 31.41 -14.91
CA SER A 43 0.58 30.90 -13.57
C SER A 43 0.93 29.42 -13.72
N GLN A 44 2.24 29.13 -13.74
CA GLN A 44 2.80 27.81 -13.59
C GLN A 44 2.38 27.30 -12.22
N THR A 45 1.16 26.80 -12.14
CA THR A 45 0.83 25.77 -11.17
C THR A 45 1.67 24.59 -11.61
N THR A 46 2.90 24.52 -11.10
CA THR A 46 3.73 23.33 -11.20
C THR A 46 2.85 22.18 -10.73
N LEU A 47 2.34 21.38 -11.67
CA LEU A 47 1.67 20.13 -11.36
C LEU A 47 2.75 19.26 -10.74
N LEU A 48 2.90 19.37 -9.43
CA LEU A 48 3.83 18.57 -8.64
C LEU A 48 3.47 17.13 -8.94
N ARG A 49 4.41 16.42 -9.58
CA ARG A 49 4.31 14.98 -9.78
C ARG A 49 3.94 14.35 -8.44
N PRO A 50 2.95 13.43 -8.38
CA PRO A 50 2.65 12.74 -7.14
C PRO A 50 3.95 12.06 -6.64
N PRO A 51 4.31 12.26 -5.36
CA PRO A 51 5.55 11.72 -4.81
C PRO A 51 5.56 10.19 -4.95
N ARG A 52 6.72 9.62 -5.22
CA ARG A 52 6.87 8.16 -5.26
C ARG A 52 6.63 7.58 -3.87
N PRO A 53 6.15 6.32 -3.75
CA PRO A 53 5.97 5.66 -2.45
C PRO A 53 7.19 5.74 -1.52
N SER A 54 8.40 5.60 -2.09
CA SER A 54 9.65 5.73 -1.33
C SER A 54 9.93 7.15 -0.85
N GLU A 55 9.49 8.18 -1.58
CA GLU A 55 9.65 9.60 -1.22
C GLU A 55 8.68 9.99 -0.11
N LEU A 56 7.46 9.45 -0.14
CA LEU A 56 6.46 9.62 0.91
C LEU A 56 6.99 9.13 2.27
N ILE A 57 7.49 7.89 2.32
CA ILE A 57 8.04 7.31 3.55
C ILE A 57 9.29 8.07 4.02
N ALA A 58 10.17 8.49 3.10
CA ALA A 58 11.41 9.19 3.43
C ALA A 58 11.20 10.58 4.04
N SER A 59 10.01 11.17 3.89
CA SER A 59 9.67 12.48 4.46
C SER A 59 9.25 12.44 5.94
N LEU A 60 9.05 11.25 6.50
CA LEU A 60 8.57 11.06 7.87
C LEU A 60 9.67 11.28 8.91
N THR A 61 9.31 11.79 10.07
CA THR A 61 10.20 11.74 11.24
C THR A 61 10.42 10.28 11.70
N PRO A 62 11.48 9.98 12.46
CA PRO A 62 11.71 8.62 12.95
C PRO A 62 10.54 8.04 13.76
N GLU A 63 9.88 8.86 14.57
CA GLU A 63 8.73 8.45 15.39
C GLU A 63 7.51 8.14 14.50
N GLU A 64 7.23 9.01 13.54
CA GLU A 64 6.17 8.82 12.54
C GLU A 64 6.39 7.57 11.69
N PHE A 65 7.63 7.36 11.24
CA PHE A 65 8.01 6.17 10.50
C PHE A 65 7.76 4.90 11.33
N VAL A 66 8.16 4.90 12.60
CA VAL A 66 7.94 3.76 13.51
C VAL A 66 6.45 3.52 13.72
N SER A 67 5.66 4.57 13.97
CA SER A 67 4.21 4.45 14.16
C SER A 67 3.50 3.90 12.92
N LEU A 68 3.82 4.43 11.73
CA LEU A 68 3.30 3.94 10.45
C LEU A 68 3.71 2.49 10.21
N ARG A 69 5.01 2.19 10.36
CA ARG A 69 5.54 0.84 10.18
C ARG A 69 4.83 -0.16 11.08
N ASP A 70 4.73 0.13 12.37
CA ASP A 70 4.15 -0.80 13.36
C ASP A 70 2.65 -0.99 13.14
N SER A 71 1.94 0.09 12.79
CA SER A 71 0.51 0.03 12.44
C SER A 71 0.26 -0.86 11.21
N VAL A 72 1.05 -0.69 10.14
CA VAL A 72 0.91 -1.48 8.90
C VAL A 72 1.42 -2.92 9.10
N ALA A 73 2.54 -3.08 9.79
CA ALA A 73 3.10 -4.38 10.15
C ALA A 73 2.11 -5.23 10.92
N TYR A 74 1.41 -4.63 11.89
CA TYR A 74 0.33 -5.31 12.63
C TYR A 74 -0.74 -5.84 11.66
N GLN A 75 -1.23 -5.03 10.72
CA GLN A 75 -2.24 -5.50 9.75
C GLN A 75 -1.74 -6.67 8.89
N ILE A 76 -0.48 -6.59 8.42
CA ILE A 76 0.16 -7.66 7.64
C ILE A 76 0.29 -8.95 8.46
N SER A 77 0.72 -8.85 9.72
CA SER A 77 0.85 -9.99 10.63
C SER A 77 -0.49 -10.68 10.93
N MET A 78 -1.61 -9.97 10.74
CA MET A 78 -2.96 -10.52 10.81
C MET A 78 -3.42 -11.18 9.50
N GLY A 79 -2.66 -11.09 8.42
CA GLY A 79 -3.00 -11.63 7.10
C GLY A 79 -3.99 -10.76 6.32
N ARG A 80 -4.11 -9.48 6.67
CA ARG A 80 -5.07 -8.55 6.05
C ARG A 80 -4.53 -8.03 4.72
N SER A 81 -5.43 -7.79 3.76
CA SER A 81 -5.10 -7.13 2.50
C SER A 81 -4.77 -5.64 2.72
N LEU A 82 -4.22 -4.98 1.70
CA LEU A 82 -4.02 -3.52 1.72
C LEU A 82 -5.34 -2.77 1.98
N GLU A 83 -6.40 -3.13 1.27
CA GLU A 83 -7.73 -2.51 1.43
C GLU A 83 -8.23 -2.60 2.88
N ILE A 84 -8.18 -3.79 3.48
CA ILE A 84 -8.58 -4.00 4.88
C ILE A 84 -7.64 -3.24 5.82
N SER A 85 -6.34 -3.20 5.51
CA SER A 85 -5.35 -2.46 6.32
C SER A 85 -5.66 -0.97 6.37
N CYS A 86 -5.94 -0.35 5.22
CA CYS A 86 -6.35 1.06 5.14
C CYS A 86 -7.61 1.31 5.98
N GLN A 87 -8.64 0.47 5.82
CA GLN A 87 -9.89 0.60 6.57
C GLN A 87 -9.67 0.51 8.09
N GLN A 88 -8.90 -0.48 8.55
CA GLN A 88 -8.65 -0.72 9.98
C GLN A 88 -7.80 0.39 10.60
N ILE A 89 -6.78 0.87 9.88
CA ILE A 89 -5.92 1.95 10.36
C ILE A 89 -6.73 3.25 10.45
N ALA A 90 -7.55 3.58 9.45
CA ALA A 90 -8.41 4.76 9.48
C ALA A 90 -9.41 4.73 10.65
N GLN A 91 -9.96 3.55 10.99
CA GLN A 91 -10.87 3.39 12.14
C GLN A 91 -10.17 3.53 13.49
N SER A 92 -8.88 3.20 13.57
CA SER A 92 -8.13 3.20 14.84
C SER A 92 -7.63 4.56 15.29
N GLN A 93 -7.66 5.59 14.43
CA GLN A 93 -7.07 6.90 14.68
C GLN A 93 -5.56 6.86 15.01
N ALA A 94 -4.89 5.72 14.76
CA ALA A 94 -3.49 5.50 15.14
C ALA A 94 -2.51 6.46 14.44
N LEU A 95 -2.91 7.02 13.29
CA LEU A 95 -2.08 7.86 12.44
C LEU A 95 -2.65 9.29 12.28
N ASP A 96 -3.49 9.76 13.22
CA ASP A 96 -4.11 11.09 13.14
C ASP A 96 -3.08 12.22 13.04
N SER A 97 -1.92 12.07 13.67
CA SER A 97 -0.80 13.02 13.56
C SER A 97 -0.18 13.10 12.17
N LEU A 98 -0.31 12.04 11.36
CA LEU A 98 0.22 11.95 9.99
C LEU A 98 -0.75 12.48 8.93
N ALA A 99 -2.05 12.55 9.24
CA ALA A 99 -3.09 12.96 8.30
C ALA A 99 -2.91 14.39 7.75
N ALA A 100 -2.16 15.24 8.47
CA ALA A 100 -1.83 16.59 8.03
C ALA A 100 -0.72 16.66 6.97
N LYS A 101 0.02 15.58 6.72
CA LYS A 101 1.25 15.57 5.90
C LYS A 101 1.07 14.93 4.52
N ALA A 102 0.22 13.93 4.40
CA ALA A 102 -0.12 13.25 3.16
C ALA A 102 -1.45 12.50 3.32
N ALA A 103 -2.02 12.01 2.22
CA ALA A 103 -3.12 11.07 2.33
C ALA A 103 -2.64 9.82 3.08
N VAL A 104 -3.28 9.53 4.23
CA VAL A 104 -2.92 8.39 5.09
C VAL A 104 -2.95 7.08 4.30
N GLU A 105 -3.88 6.94 3.38
CA GLU A 105 -3.99 5.78 2.49
C GLU A 105 -2.75 5.59 1.62
N ASP A 106 -2.17 6.66 1.06
CA ASP A 106 -0.95 6.58 0.26
C ASP A 106 0.26 6.18 1.10
N LEU A 107 0.34 6.67 2.34
CA LEU A 107 1.39 6.29 3.30
C LEU A 107 1.26 4.81 3.71
N VAL A 108 0.04 4.37 3.99
CA VAL A 108 -0.25 2.96 4.31
C VAL A 108 0.09 2.07 3.13
N ALA A 109 -0.33 2.42 1.92
CA ALA A 109 0.00 1.67 0.70
C ALA A 109 1.50 1.57 0.47
N ALA A 110 2.22 2.70 0.55
CA ALA A 110 3.67 2.72 0.39
C ALA A 110 4.37 1.83 1.42
N MET A 111 3.97 1.91 2.69
CA MET A 111 4.56 1.09 3.76
C MET A 111 4.19 -0.39 3.62
N TYR A 112 2.95 -0.69 3.19
CA TYR A 112 2.49 -2.05 2.97
C TYR A 112 3.30 -2.72 1.86
N ASP A 113 3.52 -2.02 0.74
CA ASP A 113 4.39 -2.48 -0.35
C ASP A 113 5.81 -2.72 0.15
N ALA A 114 6.36 -1.80 0.94
CA ALA A 114 7.71 -1.94 1.49
C ALA A 114 7.86 -3.15 2.44
N LEU A 115 6.85 -3.44 3.27
CA LEU A 115 6.88 -4.53 4.25
C LEU A 115 6.49 -5.90 3.67
N THR A 116 5.90 -5.94 2.47
CA THR A 116 5.55 -7.18 1.75
C THR A 116 6.48 -7.48 0.57
N ALA A 117 7.42 -6.57 0.26
CA ALA A 117 8.49 -6.82 -0.69
C ALA A 117 9.48 -7.87 -0.17
N VAL A 118 10.12 -8.61 -1.09
CA VAL A 118 11.21 -9.53 -0.73
C VAL A 118 12.37 -8.70 -0.18
N PRO A 119 12.80 -8.94 1.07
CA PRO A 119 13.84 -8.12 1.67
C PRO A 119 15.21 -8.49 1.11
N GLU A 120 16.07 -7.49 0.97
CA GLU A 120 17.48 -7.71 0.66
C GLU A 120 18.20 -8.28 1.90
N ALA A 121 19.02 -9.31 1.69
CA ALA A 121 19.80 -9.89 2.77
C ALA A 121 20.92 -8.92 3.21
N PRO A 122 21.13 -8.72 4.53
CA PRO A 122 22.22 -7.89 5.02
C PRO A 122 23.58 -8.41 4.52
N PRO A 123 24.56 -7.55 4.23
CA PRO A 123 25.83 -7.98 3.65
C PRO A 123 26.64 -8.87 4.60
N GLN A 124 26.59 -8.58 5.90
CA GLN A 124 27.41 -9.23 6.92
C GLN A 124 26.77 -10.52 7.45
N ARG A 125 27.57 -11.60 7.55
CA ARG A 125 27.22 -12.84 8.25
C ARG A 125 27.74 -12.83 9.69
N PRO A 126 27.09 -13.54 10.64
CA PRO A 126 25.86 -14.32 10.45
C PRO A 126 24.63 -13.43 10.21
N ARG A 127 23.66 -13.94 9.45
CA ARG A 127 22.41 -13.27 9.10
C ARG A 127 21.23 -13.99 9.72
N ALA A 128 20.34 -13.23 10.36
CA ALA A 128 19.06 -13.73 10.83
C ALA A 128 17.91 -13.14 10.02
N ILE A 129 16.89 -13.96 9.78
CA ILE A 129 15.58 -13.53 9.33
C ILE A 129 14.60 -13.79 10.48
N ALA A 130 13.85 -12.77 10.88
CA ALA A 130 12.92 -12.82 11.99
C ALA A 130 11.49 -12.61 11.47
N LEU A 131 10.69 -13.68 11.49
CA LEU A 131 9.26 -13.62 11.26
C LEU A 131 8.56 -13.30 12.58
N ILE A 132 8.03 -12.08 12.68
CA ILE A 132 7.48 -11.54 13.93
C ILE A 132 6.07 -11.00 13.75
N GLY A 133 5.39 -10.81 14.88
CA GLY A 133 4.11 -10.14 14.95
C GLY A 133 2.92 -11.10 14.82
N ASP A 134 1.93 -10.87 15.66
CA ASP A 134 0.62 -11.51 15.67
C ASP A 134 -0.40 -10.57 16.34
N HIS A 135 -1.59 -11.08 16.59
CA HIS A 135 -2.68 -10.32 17.18
C HIS A 135 -2.44 -9.78 18.60
N HIS A 136 -1.43 -10.31 19.32
CA HIS A 136 -1.06 -9.86 20.65
C HIS A 136 0.11 -8.86 20.65
N HIS A 137 0.84 -8.70 19.54
CA HIS A 137 2.17 -8.08 19.54
C HIS A 137 2.37 -6.95 18.50
N PRO A 138 1.73 -5.78 18.64
CA PRO A 138 1.71 -4.77 17.58
C PRO A 138 3.01 -3.98 17.35
N GLY A 139 4.02 -4.05 18.24
CA GLY A 139 5.28 -3.30 17.99
C GLY A 139 6.44 -3.54 18.95
N TYR A 140 6.19 -4.08 20.14
CA TYR A 140 7.23 -4.21 21.17
C TYR A 140 8.28 -5.31 20.91
N ILE A 141 8.04 -6.23 19.97
CA ILE A 141 8.97 -7.33 19.70
C ILE A 141 10.27 -6.82 19.08
N ARG A 142 10.17 -5.93 18.10
CA ARG A 142 11.29 -5.56 17.24
C ARG A 142 12.43 -4.89 18.03
N PRO A 143 12.22 -3.83 18.84
CA PRO A 143 13.32 -3.14 19.51
C PRO A 143 14.20 -4.02 20.43
N PRO A 144 13.65 -4.87 21.33
CA PRO A 144 14.48 -5.73 22.17
C PRO A 144 15.16 -6.85 21.38
N LEU A 145 14.50 -7.43 20.37
CA LEU A 145 15.10 -8.47 19.53
C LEU A 145 16.24 -7.91 18.69
N GLU A 146 16.04 -6.75 18.07
CA GLU A 146 17.07 -6.03 17.32
C GLU A 146 18.29 -5.71 18.20
N ARG A 147 18.06 -5.20 19.41
CA ARG A 147 19.13 -4.93 20.39
C ARG A 147 19.88 -6.21 20.78
N ALA A 148 19.17 -7.34 20.94
CA ALA A 148 19.81 -8.61 21.26
C ALA A 148 20.68 -9.13 20.10
N CYS A 149 20.18 -9.07 18.86
CA CYS A 149 20.94 -9.43 17.66
C CYS A 149 22.18 -8.54 17.49
N GLN A 150 22.03 -7.23 17.65
CA GLN A 150 23.15 -6.27 17.59
C GLN A 150 24.26 -6.60 18.59
N LYS A 151 23.92 -6.91 19.84
CA LYS A 151 24.89 -7.31 20.87
C LYS A 151 25.69 -8.57 20.51
N LEU A 152 25.13 -9.43 19.67
CA LEU A 152 25.75 -10.67 19.20
C LEU A 152 26.46 -10.50 17.86
N GLY A 153 26.48 -9.30 17.27
CA GLY A 153 27.02 -9.08 15.93
C GLY A 153 26.21 -9.75 14.81
N LEU A 154 24.93 -10.04 15.07
CA LEU A 154 24.02 -10.72 14.16
C LEU A 154 23.21 -9.67 13.38
N SER A 155 23.32 -9.68 12.05
CA SER A 155 22.49 -8.81 11.21
C SER A 155 21.10 -9.42 11.06
N VAL A 156 20.06 -8.70 11.50
CA VAL A 156 18.68 -9.22 11.49
C VAL A 156 17.80 -8.47 10.49
N THR A 157 17.13 -9.22 9.63
CA THR A 157 16.04 -8.75 8.79
C THR A 157 14.71 -9.13 9.44
N PHE A 158 13.77 -8.19 9.51
CA PHE A 158 12.43 -8.44 10.06
C PHE A 158 11.41 -8.57 8.93
N ILE A 159 10.57 -9.60 8.99
CA ILE A 159 9.41 -9.78 8.12
C ILE A 159 8.16 -9.98 8.96
N TYR A 160 7.04 -9.52 8.42
CA TYR A 160 5.71 -9.62 9.03
C TYR A 160 4.77 -10.49 8.17
N ASP A 161 5.02 -10.49 6.87
CA ASP A 161 4.28 -11.26 5.90
C ASP A 161 4.78 -12.71 5.85
N VAL A 162 3.93 -13.63 6.29
CA VAL A 162 4.18 -15.07 6.24
C VAL A 162 4.45 -15.57 4.82
N ARG A 163 3.92 -14.92 3.79
CA ARG A 163 4.06 -15.35 2.39
C ARG A 163 5.51 -15.23 1.89
N LEU A 164 6.32 -14.38 2.54
CA LEU A 164 7.74 -14.24 2.25
C LEU A 164 8.55 -15.44 2.73
N LEU A 165 8.06 -16.20 3.72
CA LEU A 165 8.77 -17.37 4.24
C LEU A 165 8.73 -18.49 3.20
N ASN A 166 9.83 -18.71 2.49
CA ASN A 166 10.01 -19.74 1.48
C ASN A 166 11.49 -20.16 1.38
N ALA A 167 11.78 -21.21 0.60
CA ALA A 167 13.14 -21.75 0.47
C ALA A 167 14.14 -20.72 -0.09
N GLN A 168 13.75 -19.96 -1.12
CA GLN A 168 14.61 -18.96 -1.76
C GLN A 168 15.01 -17.83 -0.81
N LEU A 169 14.10 -17.43 0.07
CA LEU A 169 14.42 -16.47 1.12
C LEU A 169 15.38 -17.10 2.14
N LEU A 170 15.04 -18.29 2.65
CA LEU A 170 15.80 -18.95 3.72
C LEU A 170 17.26 -19.30 3.33
N GLU A 171 17.53 -19.58 2.06
CA GLU A 171 18.90 -19.83 1.54
C GLU A 171 19.87 -18.67 1.78
N GLN A 172 19.37 -17.44 1.99
CA GLN A 172 20.20 -16.25 2.15
C GLN A 172 20.61 -15.98 3.60
N TYR A 173 20.06 -16.73 4.56
CA TYR A 173 20.20 -16.51 6.00
C TYR A 173 20.83 -17.71 6.70
N ASP A 174 21.38 -17.48 7.89
CA ASP A 174 22.01 -18.50 8.73
C ASP A 174 21.09 -18.90 9.91
N LEU A 175 20.16 -18.03 10.31
CA LEU A 175 19.23 -18.23 11.41
C LEU A 175 17.82 -17.78 11.04
N LEU A 176 16.83 -18.65 11.24
CA LEU A 176 15.41 -18.29 11.23
C LEU A 176 14.93 -18.10 12.68
N ILE A 177 14.37 -16.93 12.97
CA ILE A 177 13.69 -16.63 14.24
C ILE A 177 12.20 -16.52 13.96
N VAL A 178 11.37 -17.24 14.71
CA VAL A 178 9.90 -17.11 14.64
C VAL A 178 9.39 -16.71 16.00
N LEU A 179 8.74 -15.55 16.07
CA LEU A 179 8.13 -15.02 17.29
C LEU A 179 6.74 -14.47 16.95
N ARG A 180 5.80 -15.39 16.78
CA ARG A 180 4.38 -15.16 16.51
C ARG A 180 3.55 -16.43 16.67
N ASP A 181 2.24 -16.27 16.77
CA ASP A 181 1.26 -17.37 16.73
C ASP A 181 1.14 -18.09 15.37
N GLY A 182 0.62 -19.32 15.42
CA GLY A 182 0.32 -20.18 14.27
C GLY A 182 -0.87 -19.76 13.39
N MET A 183 -1.57 -18.67 13.73
CA MET A 183 -2.83 -18.27 13.11
C MET A 183 -2.73 -16.89 12.42
N LEU A 184 -3.72 -16.57 11.59
CA LEU A 184 -4.03 -15.27 10.98
C LEU A 184 -5.53 -14.97 11.18
N TRP A 185 -5.88 -13.68 11.17
CA TRP A 185 -7.24 -13.19 11.31
C TRP A 185 -7.48 -12.13 10.23
N PRO A 186 -7.67 -12.59 8.98
CA PRO A 186 -7.65 -11.72 7.80
C PRO A 186 -8.93 -10.89 7.67
N SER A 187 -10.01 -11.29 8.34
CA SER A 187 -11.37 -10.79 8.05
C SER A 187 -12.02 -10.18 9.29
N PRO A 188 -11.61 -8.95 9.69
CA PRO A 188 -12.24 -8.24 10.79
C PRO A 188 -13.74 -8.01 10.52
N GLN A 189 -14.51 -7.88 11.59
CA GLN A 189 -15.93 -7.53 11.57
C GLN A 189 -16.15 -6.19 12.31
N PRO A 190 -17.24 -5.45 12.04
CA PRO A 190 -17.44 -4.11 12.61
C PRO A 190 -17.33 -4.02 14.14
N ASN A 191 -17.66 -5.09 14.87
CA ASN A 191 -17.60 -5.15 16.33
C ASN A 191 -16.61 -6.21 16.85
N ASP A 192 -15.81 -6.80 15.97
CA ASP A 192 -14.85 -7.84 16.32
C ASP A 192 -13.63 -7.72 15.40
N PRO A 193 -12.52 -7.10 15.87
CA PRO A 193 -11.34 -6.90 15.06
C PRO A 193 -10.69 -8.23 14.63
N PHE A 194 -10.97 -9.34 15.31
CA PHE A 194 -10.41 -10.65 14.96
C PHE A 194 -11.34 -11.44 14.04
N GLY A 195 -12.62 -11.08 14.01
CA GLY A 195 -13.63 -11.78 13.24
C GLY A 195 -13.75 -13.26 13.63
N LYS A 196 -14.46 -14.02 12.79
CA LYS A 196 -14.72 -15.45 13.05
C LYS A 196 -13.73 -16.38 12.35
N GLU A 197 -13.16 -15.92 11.25
CA GLU A 197 -12.24 -16.71 10.43
C GLU A 197 -10.84 -16.70 11.03
N ARG A 198 -10.31 -17.90 11.26
CA ARG A 198 -8.94 -18.14 11.70
C ARG A 198 -8.26 -19.02 10.67
N VAL A 199 -7.11 -18.57 10.18
CA VAL A 199 -6.35 -19.28 9.15
C VAL A 199 -5.01 -19.70 9.71
N PHE A 200 -4.69 -20.99 9.68
CA PHE A 200 -3.32 -21.44 9.93
C PHE A 200 -2.45 -21.06 8.74
N TRP A 201 -1.42 -20.25 8.97
CA TRP A 201 -0.64 -19.67 7.89
C TRP A 201 0.41 -20.62 7.33
N LEU A 202 0.89 -21.57 8.14
CA LEU A 202 1.99 -22.43 7.77
C LEU A 202 1.48 -23.48 6.78
N THR A 203 1.91 -23.34 5.52
CA THR A 203 1.57 -24.31 4.47
C THR A 203 2.60 -25.45 4.45
N GLN A 204 2.21 -26.61 3.90
CA GLN A 204 3.13 -27.75 3.73
C GLN A 204 4.44 -27.35 3.01
N LYS A 205 4.36 -26.51 1.98
CA LYS A 205 5.55 -26.02 1.26
C LYS A 205 6.49 -25.21 2.16
N GLN A 206 5.93 -24.44 3.10
CA GLN A 206 6.73 -23.67 4.05
C GLN A 206 7.32 -24.57 5.14
N GLU A 207 6.57 -25.57 5.61
CA GLU A 207 7.11 -26.60 6.52
C GLU A 207 8.31 -27.31 5.89
N GLU A 208 8.18 -27.75 4.64
CA GLU A 208 9.26 -28.39 3.89
C GLU A 208 10.46 -27.46 3.71
N ALA A 209 10.23 -26.17 3.46
CA ALA A 209 11.29 -25.17 3.34
C ALA A 209 12.05 -24.99 4.67
N ILE A 210 11.34 -24.82 5.79
CA ILE A 210 11.92 -24.70 7.13
C ILE A 210 12.68 -25.97 7.51
N ALA A 211 12.07 -27.15 7.29
CA ALA A 211 12.69 -28.43 7.60
C ALA A 211 13.94 -28.68 6.76
N SER A 212 13.95 -28.27 5.49
CA SER A 212 15.14 -28.36 4.63
C SER A 212 16.22 -27.40 5.08
N PHE A 213 15.86 -26.15 5.40
CA PHE A 213 16.79 -25.15 5.94
C PHE A 213 17.51 -25.66 7.20
N VAL A 214 16.77 -26.21 8.17
CA VAL A 214 17.35 -26.77 9.39
C VAL A 214 18.21 -28.01 9.12
N ARG A 215 17.73 -28.94 8.29
CA ARG A 215 18.51 -30.14 7.89
C ARG A 215 19.82 -29.78 7.19
N ASN A 216 19.85 -28.65 6.48
CA ASN A 216 21.03 -28.15 5.79
C ASN A 216 21.94 -27.29 6.70
N GLY A 217 21.69 -27.26 8.02
CA GLY A 217 22.54 -26.58 9.01
C GLY A 217 22.11 -25.16 9.37
N GLY A 218 20.97 -24.69 8.86
CA GLY A 218 20.37 -23.42 9.30
C GLY A 218 19.91 -23.48 10.76
N GLY A 219 20.20 -22.44 11.54
CA GLY A 219 19.73 -22.32 12.91
C GLY A 219 18.23 -21.98 12.97
N TYR A 220 17.49 -22.55 13.91
CA TYR A 220 16.08 -22.22 14.13
C TYR A 220 15.82 -21.86 15.59
N LEU A 221 15.21 -20.69 15.80
CA LEU A 221 14.81 -20.19 17.11
C LEU A 221 13.31 -19.89 17.11
N ALA A 222 12.53 -20.83 17.64
CA ALA A 222 11.11 -20.65 17.90
C ALA A 222 10.92 -19.99 19.28
N LEU A 223 10.14 -18.91 19.33
CA LEU A 223 9.83 -18.18 20.55
C LEU A 223 8.31 -18.05 20.71
N HIS A 224 7.86 -17.90 21.97
CA HIS A 224 6.44 -17.82 22.32
C HIS A 224 5.68 -19.08 21.85
N ASN A 225 4.55 -18.91 21.17
CA ASN A 225 3.69 -19.97 20.66
C ASN A 225 4.11 -20.49 19.29
N ALA A 226 5.32 -20.17 18.81
CA ALA A 226 5.84 -20.70 17.54
C ALA A 226 6.09 -22.23 17.58
N THR A 227 5.88 -22.88 18.72
CA THR A 227 6.00 -24.33 18.94
C THR A 227 4.65 -25.04 19.13
N ALA A 228 3.54 -24.29 19.11
CA ALA A 228 2.20 -24.80 19.38
C ALA A 228 1.49 -25.31 18.11
#